data_AF-A0A536I3T3-F1
#
_entry.id   AF-A0A536I3T3-F1
#
_cell.length_a   1.000
_cell.length_b   1.000
_cell.length_c   1.000
_cell.angle_alpha   90.00
_cell.angle_beta   90.00
_cell.angle_gamma   90.00
#
_symmetry.space_group_name_H-M   'P 1'
#
loop_
_entity.id
_entity.type
_entity.pdbx_description
1 polymer ?
#
loop_
_entity_poly.entity_id
_entity_poly.type
_entity_poly.pdbx_seq_one_letter_code
_entity_poly.pdbx_strand_id
1 'polypeptide(L)'
;MGPRRLLSVLASILAVVPIAGCATGSASDPANARCDDPRPSFGGPVVLPTHTQVAVHFTCEGAVQAGTIYVPNGLGLHAGAVWVHGDGPMRRIGYGDDNVVAGLVRAGIAVLSYDKRGVGESQGVCCPGDSGHFNLLAADAIGAVNALRSMPGIEPRHVGLLGASQAGWVVPPTPRP
;
A
#
# COMPACT_ATOMS: atom_id res chain seq x y z
N MET A 1 14.84 65.55 8.08
CA MET A 1 14.35 64.21 7.68
C MET A 1 15.51 63.24 7.78
N GLY A 2 15.53 62.37 8.80
CA GLY A 2 16.56 61.35 9.01
C GLY A 2 15.89 60.01 9.34
N PRO A 3 16.39 58.86 8.85
CA PRO A 3 15.60 57.64 8.79
C PRO A 3 15.53 56.93 10.15
N ARG A 4 14.33 56.45 10.48
CA ARG A 4 14.03 55.62 11.66
C ARG A 4 14.72 54.25 11.49
N ARG A 5 15.57 53.87 12.44
CA ARG A 5 16.12 52.51 12.55
C ARG A 5 15.02 51.58 13.09
N LEU A 6 14.59 50.63 12.26
CA LEU A 6 13.67 49.56 12.65
C LEU A 6 14.48 48.47 13.36
N LEU A 7 14.15 48.17 14.62
CA LEU A 7 14.64 46.96 15.30
C LEU A 7 13.86 45.75 14.79
N SER A 8 14.55 44.77 14.21
CA SER A 8 13.99 43.47 13.83
C SER A 8 13.96 42.56 15.05
N VAL A 9 12.77 42.26 15.56
CA VAL A 9 12.55 41.19 16.55
C VAL A 9 12.48 39.87 15.81
N LEU A 10 13.50 39.03 15.93
CA LEU A 10 13.50 37.65 15.46
C LEU A 10 12.66 36.80 16.44
N ALA A 11 11.42 36.48 16.07
CA ALA A 11 10.61 35.50 16.75
C ALA A 11 10.98 34.10 16.24
N SER A 12 11.72 33.33 17.05
CA SER A 12 11.96 31.91 16.80
C SER A 12 10.69 31.13 17.10
N ILE A 13 9.97 30.72 16.05
CA ILE A 13 8.84 29.80 16.18
C ILE A 13 9.41 28.39 16.35
N LEU A 14 9.32 27.86 17.57
CA LEU A 14 9.50 26.44 17.82
C LEU A 14 8.35 25.69 17.10
N ALA A 15 8.67 25.01 16.01
CA ALA A 15 7.71 24.11 15.38
C ALA A 15 7.52 22.90 16.31
N VAL A 16 6.43 22.91 17.08
CA VAL A 16 5.94 21.73 17.77
C VAL A 16 5.42 20.78 16.70
N VAL A 17 6.20 19.75 16.38
CA VAL A 17 5.73 18.63 15.55
C VAL A 17 4.75 17.85 16.42
N PRO A 18 3.45 17.78 16.06
CA PRO A 18 2.54 16.92 16.80
C PRO A 18 2.95 15.48 16.52
N ILE A 19 3.42 14.78 17.55
CA ILE A 19 3.46 13.32 17.54
C ILE A 19 1.99 12.91 17.44
N ALA A 20 1.59 12.43 16.25
CA ALA A 20 0.27 11.84 16.05
C ALA A 20 0.20 10.60 16.94
N GLY A 21 -0.31 10.77 18.15
CA GLY A 21 -0.72 9.67 19.01
C GLY A 21 -1.75 8.85 18.25
N CYS A 22 -1.63 7.52 18.32
CA CYS A 22 -2.66 6.62 17.84
C CYS A 22 -3.98 6.98 18.53
N ALA A 23 -4.87 7.67 17.82
CA ALA A 23 -6.19 7.97 18.32
C ALA A 23 -6.93 6.64 18.50
N THR A 24 -7.44 6.41 19.69
CA THR A 24 -8.20 5.21 20.12
C THR A 24 -9.60 5.13 19.51
N GLY A 25 -9.82 5.69 18.32
CA GLY A 25 -11.06 5.57 17.58
C GLY A 25 -11.05 4.29 16.76
N SER A 26 -11.97 3.35 17.05
CA SER A 26 -12.29 2.27 16.10
C SER A 26 -12.66 2.92 14.79
N ALA A 27 -11.88 2.71 13.72
CA ALA A 27 -12.29 3.28 12.45
C ALA A 27 -13.58 2.63 11.97
N SER A 28 -14.42 3.42 11.32
CA SER A 28 -15.63 2.94 10.68
C SER A 28 -15.26 1.94 9.57
N ASP A 29 -15.85 0.75 9.57
CA ASP A 29 -15.75 -0.23 8.49
C ASP A 29 -17.08 -0.28 7.72
N PRO A 30 -17.32 0.63 6.76
CA PRO A 30 -18.59 0.66 6.05
C PRO A 30 -18.78 -0.59 5.19
N ALA A 31 -19.96 -1.22 5.28
CA ALA A 31 -20.29 -2.43 4.53
C ALA A 31 -20.22 -2.27 2.99
N ASN A 32 -20.22 -1.04 2.49
CA ASN A 32 -20.14 -0.70 1.07
C ASN A 32 -18.75 -0.20 0.64
N ALA A 33 -17.71 -0.41 1.46
CA ALA A 33 -16.33 -0.07 1.10
C ALA A 33 -15.93 -0.74 -0.23
N ARG A 34 -15.30 0.02 -1.12
CA ARG A 34 -14.88 -0.43 -2.45
C ARG A 34 -13.69 0.35 -2.98
N CYS A 35 -12.96 -0.24 -3.93
CA CYS A 35 -11.84 0.44 -4.58
C CYS A 35 -11.70 0.03 -6.06
N ASP A 36 -12.73 0.36 -6.84
CA ASP A 36 -12.81 -0.02 -8.25
C ASP A 36 -11.84 0.80 -9.14
N ASP A 37 -11.60 2.07 -8.80
CA ASP A 37 -10.68 2.98 -9.49
C ASP A 37 -9.64 3.54 -8.50
N PRO A 38 -8.55 2.78 -8.22
CA PRO A 38 -7.59 3.13 -7.18
C PRO A 38 -6.60 4.24 -7.61
N ARG A 39 -6.65 4.68 -8.87
CA ARG A 39 -5.79 5.75 -9.45
C ARG A 39 -4.31 5.65 -9.03
N PRO A 40 -3.64 4.55 -9.39
CA PRO A 40 -2.30 4.31 -8.91
C PRO A 40 -1.29 5.28 -9.52
N SER A 41 -0.27 5.60 -8.74
CA SER A 41 0.93 6.29 -9.21
C SER A 41 2.14 5.40 -8.96
N PHE A 42 3.05 5.38 -9.93
CA PHE A 42 4.24 4.55 -9.90
C PHE A 42 5.49 5.42 -9.81
N GLY A 43 6.38 5.08 -8.89
CA GLY A 43 7.69 5.71 -8.75
C GLY A 43 8.66 5.28 -9.85
N GLY A 44 9.87 5.87 -9.83
CA GLY A 44 10.94 5.44 -10.72
C GLY A 44 11.40 4.01 -10.43
N PRO A 45 11.72 3.20 -11.45
CA PRO A 45 12.17 1.83 -11.24
C PRO A 45 13.57 1.79 -10.63
N VAL A 46 13.74 0.96 -9.61
CA VAL A 46 15.04 0.61 -9.02
C VAL A 46 15.41 -0.78 -9.52
N VAL A 47 16.32 -0.85 -10.49
CA VAL A 47 16.75 -2.10 -11.10
C VAL A 47 17.81 -2.77 -10.23
N LEU A 48 17.55 -4.01 -9.80
CA LEU A 48 18.46 -4.82 -9.00
C LEU A 48 18.86 -6.08 -9.78
N PRO A 49 19.93 -6.79 -9.37
CA PRO A 49 20.42 -7.96 -10.11
C PRO A 49 19.37 -9.07 -10.33
N THR A 50 18.43 -9.24 -9.40
CA THR A 50 17.43 -10.32 -9.45
C THR A 50 16.03 -9.86 -9.85
N HIS A 51 15.72 -8.58 -9.68
CA HIS A 51 14.38 -8.02 -9.90
C HIS A 51 14.44 -6.49 -10.01
N THR A 52 13.33 -5.87 -10.42
CA THR A 52 13.12 -4.43 -10.36
C THR A 52 12.12 -4.10 -9.26
N GLN A 53 12.33 -3.01 -8.52
CA GLN A 53 11.38 -2.48 -7.55
C GLN A 53 10.75 -1.19 -8.04
N VAL A 54 9.43 -1.06 -7.87
CA VAL A 54 8.69 0.14 -8.22
C VAL A 54 7.79 0.51 -7.04
N ALA A 55 7.97 1.70 -6.48
CA ALA A 55 7.06 2.21 -5.47
C ALA A 55 5.68 2.45 -6.11
N VAL A 56 4.61 2.12 -5.40
CA VAL A 56 3.23 2.34 -5.84
C VAL A 56 2.45 3.03 -4.74
N HIS A 57 1.66 4.04 -5.11
CA HIS A 57 0.64 4.62 -4.23
C HIS A 57 -0.71 4.55 -4.91
N PHE A 58 -1.73 4.16 -4.17
CA PHE A 58 -3.09 4.06 -4.69
C PHE A 58 -4.09 4.53 -3.64
N THR A 59 -5.22 5.10 -4.07
CA THR A 59 -6.19 5.70 -3.16
C THR A 59 -7.45 4.84 -3.07
N CYS A 60 -7.80 4.42 -1.85
CA CYS A 60 -9.00 3.65 -1.57
C CYS A 60 -9.74 4.25 -0.37
N GLU A 61 -11.05 4.47 -0.51
CA GLU A 61 -11.90 4.98 0.57
C GLU A 61 -11.29 6.22 1.26
N GLY A 62 -10.81 7.18 0.45
CA GLY A 62 -10.23 8.44 0.91
C GLY A 62 -8.83 8.36 1.54
N ALA A 63 -8.21 7.17 1.59
CA ALA A 63 -6.87 7.00 2.14
C ALA A 63 -5.89 6.48 1.08
N VAL A 64 -4.71 7.10 1.01
CA VAL A 64 -3.60 6.61 0.18
C VAL A 64 -2.96 5.41 0.84
N GLN A 65 -2.88 4.30 0.11
CA GLN A 65 -2.12 3.10 0.48
C GLN A 65 -0.79 3.12 -0.26
N ALA A 66 0.29 2.80 0.46
CA ALA A 66 1.65 2.81 -0.06
C ALA A 66 2.20 1.39 -0.16
N GLY A 67 2.83 1.06 -1.28
CA GLY A 67 3.36 -0.28 -1.54
C GLY A 67 4.57 -0.29 -2.45
N THR A 68 5.09 -1.50 -2.67
CA THR A 68 6.21 -1.79 -3.54
C THR A 68 5.85 -2.96 -4.44
N ILE A 69 6.09 -2.79 -5.74
CA ILE A 69 5.96 -3.84 -6.75
C ILE A 69 7.35 -4.39 -7.04
N TYR A 70 7.51 -5.69 -6.87
CA TYR A 70 8.70 -6.46 -7.19
C TYR A 70 8.46 -7.18 -8.53
N VAL A 71 9.16 -6.75 -9.57
CA VAL A 71 8.99 -7.25 -10.95
C VAL A 71 10.18 -8.16 -11.29
N PRO A 72 9.96 -9.40 -11.78
CA PRO A 72 11.03 -10.25 -12.25
C PRO A 72 11.83 -9.59 -13.36
N ASN A 73 13.14 -9.86 -13.41
CA ASN A 73 13.94 -9.45 -14.56
C ASN A 73 13.60 -10.34 -15.76
N GLY A 74 13.26 -9.75 -16.90
CA GLY A 74 12.89 -10.50 -18.10
C GLY A 74 12.09 -9.64 -19.08
N LEU A 75 11.96 -10.12 -20.31
CA LEU A 75 11.08 -9.51 -21.31
C LEU A 75 9.70 -10.18 -21.25
N GLY A 76 8.66 -9.40 -21.57
CA GLY A 76 7.29 -9.89 -21.66
C GLY A 76 6.40 -9.43 -20.51
N LEU A 77 5.15 -9.91 -20.51
CA LEU A 77 4.20 -9.64 -19.44
C LEU A 77 4.33 -10.70 -18.34
N HIS A 78 4.28 -10.27 -17.09
CA HIS A 78 4.35 -11.13 -15.92
C HIS A 78 2.97 -11.37 -15.32
N ALA A 79 2.73 -12.59 -14.83
CA ALA A 79 1.65 -12.78 -13.87
C ALA A 79 1.91 -11.95 -12.60
N GLY A 80 0.85 -11.57 -11.90
CA GLY A 80 0.91 -10.75 -10.70
C GLY A 80 0.30 -11.42 -9.49
N ALA A 81 0.83 -11.11 -8.31
CA ALA A 81 0.25 -11.51 -7.05
C ALA A 81 0.31 -10.36 -6.04
N VAL A 82 -0.79 -10.14 -5.32
CA VAL A 82 -0.85 -9.14 -4.25
C VAL A 82 -0.78 -9.85 -2.91
N TRP A 83 0.14 -9.43 -2.05
CA TRP A 83 0.24 -9.89 -0.68
C TRP A 83 -0.79 -9.19 0.21
N VAL A 84 -1.65 -9.96 0.86
CA VAL A 84 -2.65 -9.49 1.83
C VAL A 84 -2.17 -9.86 3.23
N HIS A 85 -2.05 -8.86 4.08
CA HIS A 85 -1.56 -9.01 5.45
C HIS A 85 -2.55 -9.77 6.35
N GLY A 86 -1.98 -10.32 7.42
CA GLY A 86 -2.73 -10.90 8.53
C GLY A 86 -3.26 -9.85 9.51
N ASP A 87 -3.54 -10.32 10.72
CA ASP A 87 -4.06 -9.52 11.82
C ASP A 87 -3.01 -8.52 12.36
N GLY A 88 -3.48 -7.39 12.87
CA GLY A 88 -2.65 -6.36 13.48
C GLY A 88 -1.97 -5.38 12.51
N PRO A 89 -1.18 -4.43 13.04
CA PRO A 89 -0.54 -3.39 12.25
C PRO A 89 0.72 -3.92 11.53
N MET A 90 0.57 -4.32 10.27
CA MET A 90 1.66 -4.91 9.48
C MET A 90 2.15 -3.96 8.38
N ARG A 91 3.48 -3.78 8.30
CA ARG A 91 4.15 -3.14 7.16
C ARG A 91 4.29 -4.15 6.02
N ARG A 92 4.48 -3.65 4.80
CA ARG A 92 4.77 -4.47 3.62
C ARG A 92 5.98 -5.39 3.87
N ILE A 93 5.87 -6.64 3.42
CA ILE A 93 7.01 -7.56 3.39
C ILE A 93 7.89 -7.24 2.18
N GLY A 94 9.19 -7.16 2.41
CA GLY A 94 10.19 -6.91 1.39
C GLY A 94 10.74 -8.20 0.75
N TYR A 95 11.47 -8.04 -0.35
CA TYR A 95 12.12 -9.16 -1.06
C TYR A 95 13.03 -10.00 -0.16
N GLY A 96 13.68 -9.40 0.84
CA GLY A 96 14.62 -10.08 1.74
C GLY A 96 14.05 -10.47 3.11
N ASP A 97 12.81 -10.09 3.41
CA ASP A 97 12.23 -10.29 4.75
C ASP A 97 11.72 -11.72 4.95
N ASP A 98 11.22 -12.33 3.86
CA ASP A 98 10.78 -13.71 3.80
C ASP A 98 11.04 -14.36 2.43
N ASN A 99 10.74 -15.65 2.33
CA ASN A 99 10.88 -16.40 1.08
C ASN A 99 9.68 -16.28 0.14
N VAL A 100 8.59 -15.61 0.54
CA VAL A 100 7.36 -15.53 -0.25
C VAL A 100 7.58 -14.60 -1.44
N VAL A 101 8.02 -13.36 -1.19
CA VAL A 101 8.27 -12.38 -2.27
C VAL A 101 9.38 -12.88 -3.19
N ALA A 102 10.53 -13.23 -2.64
CA ALA A 102 11.66 -13.73 -3.43
C ALA A 102 11.36 -15.04 -4.16
N GLY A 103 10.52 -15.91 -3.58
CA GLY A 103 10.09 -17.17 -4.21
C GLY A 103 9.25 -16.92 -5.45
N LEU A 104 8.22 -16.08 -5.33
CA LEU A 104 7.32 -15.74 -6.44
C LEU A 104 8.04 -14.98 -7.55
N VAL A 105 8.87 -14.00 -7.20
CA VAL A 105 9.62 -13.22 -8.19
C VAL A 105 10.60 -14.11 -8.96
N ARG A 106 11.30 -15.05 -8.29
CA ARG A 106 12.14 -16.05 -8.97
C ARG A 106 11.34 -17.01 -9.84
N ALA A 107 10.07 -17.25 -9.53
CA ALA A 107 9.16 -18.04 -10.36
C ALA A 107 8.55 -17.23 -11.52
N GLY A 108 8.96 -15.97 -11.72
CA GLY A 108 8.47 -15.13 -12.81
C GLY A 108 7.14 -14.41 -12.51
N ILE A 109 6.72 -14.36 -11.24
CA ILE A 109 5.50 -13.70 -10.79
C ILE A 109 5.86 -12.38 -10.12
N ALA A 110 5.32 -11.27 -10.62
CA ALA A 110 5.45 -9.98 -9.98
C ALA A 110 4.62 -9.90 -8.69
N VAL A 111 5.17 -9.29 -7.65
CA VAL A 111 4.50 -9.21 -6.35
C VAL A 111 4.27 -7.76 -5.96
N LEU A 112 3.04 -7.40 -5.60
CA LEU A 112 2.75 -6.14 -4.91
C LEU A 112 2.57 -6.43 -3.42
N SER A 113 3.38 -5.76 -2.61
CA SER A 113 3.29 -5.77 -1.15
C SER A 113 3.08 -4.33 -0.67
N TYR A 114 2.06 -4.08 0.15
CA TYR A 114 1.67 -2.74 0.58
C TYR A 114 1.60 -2.64 2.09
N ASP A 115 1.80 -1.46 2.67
CA ASP A 115 1.59 -1.28 4.10
C ASP A 115 0.08 -1.35 4.39
N LYS A 116 -0.32 -2.12 5.40
CA LYS A 116 -1.74 -2.19 5.79
C LYS A 116 -2.23 -0.77 6.10
N ARG A 117 -3.50 -0.48 5.81
CA ARG A 117 -4.13 0.81 6.08
C ARG A 117 -3.77 1.33 7.47
N GLY A 118 -3.39 2.61 7.57
CA GLY A 118 -2.97 3.27 8.80
C GLY A 118 -1.65 2.78 9.41
N VAL A 119 -0.84 2.03 8.65
CA VAL A 119 0.49 1.54 9.05
C VAL A 119 1.55 2.05 8.08
N GLY A 120 2.76 2.31 8.58
CA GLY A 120 3.89 2.68 7.74
C GLY A 120 3.62 3.98 6.96
N GLU A 121 3.69 3.89 5.64
CA GLU A 121 3.43 5.02 4.74
C GLU A 121 1.96 5.08 4.26
N SER A 122 1.16 4.05 4.58
CA SER A 122 -0.27 4.04 4.28
C SER A 122 -1.03 4.95 5.25
N GLN A 123 -1.96 5.72 4.68
CA GLN A 123 -2.85 6.62 5.40
C GLN A 123 -4.08 5.88 5.94
N GLY A 124 -4.93 6.64 6.63
CA GLY A 124 -6.15 6.13 7.27
C GLY A 124 -5.88 5.73 8.72
N VAL A 125 -6.90 5.17 9.34
CA VAL A 125 -6.79 4.61 10.70
C VAL A 125 -6.55 3.12 10.56
N CYS A 126 -5.59 2.61 11.33
CA CYS A 126 -5.23 1.20 11.20
C CYS A 126 -6.36 0.28 11.63
N CYS A 127 -6.46 -0.74 10.79
CA CYS A 127 -7.02 -2.02 11.13
C CYS A 127 -8.44 -1.96 11.75
N PRO A 128 -9.37 -1.16 11.17
CA PRO A 128 -10.74 -1.06 11.69
C PRO A 128 -11.47 -2.40 11.76
N GLY A 129 -11.02 -3.36 10.94
CA GLY A 129 -11.65 -4.64 10.76
C GLY A 129 -11.11 -5.81 11.57
N ASP A 130 -10.08 -5.62 12.41
CA ASP A 130 -9.50 -6.73 13.20
C ASP A 130 -10.51 -7.31 14.23
N SER A 131 -11.70 -6.73 14.35
CA SER A 131 -12.84 -7.18 15.19
C SER A 131 -13.98 -7.87 14.42
N GLY A 132 -13.80 -8.22 13.14
CA GLY A 132 -14.69 -9.15 12.41
C GLY A 132 -15.43 -8.60 11.18
N HIS A 133 -15.24 -7.32 10.84
CA HIS A 133 -15.75 -6.71 9.60
C HIS A 133 -14.56 -6.24 8.76
N PHE A 134 -14.28 -6.90 7.63
CA PHE A 134 -13.05 -6.68 6.84
C PHE A 134 -13.28 -5.84 5.57
N ASN A 135 -14.32 -5.01 5.51
CA ASN A 135 -14.76 -4.40 4.25
C ASN A 135 -13.72 -3.42 3.68
N LEU A 136 -13.13 -2.57 4.53
CA LEU A 136 -12.06 -1.65 4.14
C LEU A 136 -10.79 -2.39 3.72
N LEU A 137 -10.41 -3.43 4.45
CA LEU A 137 -9.23 -4.23 4.10
C LEU A 137 -9.44 -4.98 2.79
N ALA A 138 -10.64 -5.50 2.55
CA ALA A 138 -11.01 -6.12 1.28
C ALA A 138 -11.01 -5.11 0.14
N ALA A 139 -11.54 -3.90 0.37
CA ALA A 139 -11.48 -2.79 -0.59
C ALA A 139 -10.02 -2.41 -0.92
N ASP A 140 -9.14 -2.34 0.08
CA ASP A 140 -7.71 -2.07 -0.13
C ASP A 140 -7.04 -3.18 -0.94
N ALA A 141 -7.36 -4.45 -0.66
CA ALA A 141 -6.85 -5.59 -1.42
C ALA A 141 -7.32 -5.57 -2.89
N ILE A 142 -8.58 -5.21 -3.15
CA ILE A 142 -9.10 -5.00 -4.51
C ILE A 142 -8.38 -3.83 -5.19
N GLY A 143 -8.19 -2.72 -4.46
CA GLY A 143 -7.45 -1.57 -4.95
C GLY A 143 -6.01 -1.90 -5.32
N ALA A 144 -5.33 -2.72 -4.51
CA ALA A 144 -4.00 -3.22 -4.80
C ALA A 144 -3.97 -4.13 -6.06
N VAL A 145 -4.97 -5.00 -6.24
CA VAL A 145 -5.11 -5.81 -7.47
C VAL A 145 -5.29 -4.93 -8.69
N ASN A 146 -6.20 -3.95 -8.62
CA ASN A 146 -6.46 -3.03 -9.71
C ASN A 146 -5.25 -2.13 -10.00
N ALA A 147 -4.51 -1.73 -8.96
CA ALA A 147 -3.23 -1.04 -9.12
C ALA A 147 -2.22 -1.90 -9.87
N LEU A 148 -2.00 -3.16 -9.43
CA LEU A 148 -1.07 -4.08 -10.09
C LEU A 148 -1.46 -4.40 -11.53
N ARG A 149 -2.76 -4.56 -11.83
CA ARG A 149 -3.26 -4.78 -13.19
C ARG A 149 -2.97 -3.62 -14.14
N SER A 150 -2.86 -2.39 -13.63
CA SER A 150 -2.59 -1.21 -14.44
C SER A 150 -1.09 -0.96 -14.65
N MET A 151 -0.22 -1.68 -13.94
CA MET A 151 1.23 -1.52 -14.02
C MET A 151 1.76 -2.04 -15.38
N PRO A 152 2.55 -1.24 -16.12
CA PRO A 152 3.20 -1.70 -17.34
C PRO A 152 4.08 -2.93 -17.08
N GLY A 153 3.99 -3.93 -17.96
CA GLY A 153 4.73 -5.20 -17.82
C GLY A 153 4.00 -6.28 -17.01
N ILE A 154 2.80 -6.00 -16.49
CA ILE A 154 1.92 -7.00 -15.88
C ILE A 154 0.88 -7.47 -16.89
N GLU A 155 0.61 -8.78 -16.90
CA GLU A 155 -0.54 -9.36 -17.62
C GLU A 155 -1.81 -9.18 -16.78
N PRO A 156 -2.71 -8.25 -17.14
CA PRO A 156 -3.82 -7.86 -16.26
C PRO A 156 -4.80 -9.00 -15.96
N ARG A 157 -4.87 -10.01 -16.86
CA ARG A 157 -5.75 -11.17 -16.70
C ARG A 157 -5.21 -12.23 -15.75
N HIS A 158 -3.94 -12.15 -15.37
CA HIS A 158 -3.26 -13.12 -14.50
C HIS A 158 -2.75 -12.46 -13.22
N VAL A 159 -3.64 -11.75 -12.52
CA VAL A 159 -3.37 -11.16 -11.20
C VAL A 159 -4.22 -11.83 -10.13
N GLY A 160 -3.57 -12.40 -9.11
CA GLY A 160 -4.21 -13.06 -7.98
C GLY A 160 -3.88 -12.42 -6.63
N LEU A 161 -4.50 -12.96 -5.58
CA LEU A 161 -4.26 -12.60 -4.18
C LEU A 161 -3.58 -13.77 -3.47
N LEU A 162 -2.67 -13.47 -2.54
CA LEU A 162 -2.14 -14.43 -1.58
C LEU A 162 -2.06 -13.78 -0.19
N GLY A 163 -2.10 -14.57 0.86
CA GLY A 163 -1.92 -14.08 2.22
C GLY A 163 -2.04 -15.20 3.24
N ALA A 164 -1.83 -14.86 4.51
CA ALA A 164 -1.88 -15.81 5.62
C ALA A 164 -2.82 -15.32 6.73
N SER A 165 -3.38 -16.26 7.50
CA SER A 165 -4.21 -15.98 8.67
C SER A 165 -5.47 -15.15 8.33
N GLN A 166 -5.65 -13.97 8.92
CA GLN A 166 -6.77 -13.04 8.66
C GLN A 166 -6.97 -12.74 7.17
N ALA A 167 -5.91 -12.81 6.36
CA ALA A 167 -5.98 -12.61 4.92
C ALA A 167 -7.03 -13.50 4.25
N GLY A 168 -7.30 -14.71 4.77
CA GLY A 168 -8.34 -15.59 4.23
C GLY A 168 -9.76 -15.03 4.30
N TRP A 169 -10.01 -14.09 5.24
CA TRP A 169 -11.29 -13.39 5.38
C TRP A 169 -11.31 -12.04 4.66
N VAL A 170 -10.13 -11.45 4.45
CA VAL A 170 -9.94 -10.18 3.73
C VAL A 170 -10.01 -10.38 2.22
N VAL A 171 -9.48 -11.50 1.72
CA VAL A 171 -9.54 -11.85 0.30
C VAL A 171 -11.00 -11.99 -0.10
N PRO A 172 -11.54 -11.07 -0.92
CA PRO A 172 -12.93 -11.15 -1.33
C PRO A 172 -13.13 -12.43 -2.16
N PRO A 173 -14.32 -13.07 -2.09
CA PRO A 173 -14.67 -14.10 -3.04
C PRO A 173 -14.50 -13.50 -4.45
N THR A 174 -13.84 -14.26 -5.33
CA THR A 174 -13.43 -13.85 -6.68
C THR A 174 -14.47 -12.96 -7.39
N PRO A 175 -14.06 -11.84 -8.02
CA PRO A 175 -14.99 -11.01 -8.78
C PRO A 175 -15.73 -11.88 -9.81
N ARG A 176 -17.06 -11.84 -9.79
CA ARG A 176 -17.85 -12.45 -10.86
C ARG A 176 -17.59 -11.68 -12.17
N PRO A 177 -17.40 -12.40 -13.30
CA PRO A 177 -17.11 -11.78 -14.59
C PRO A 177 -18.24 -10.87 -15.06
#